data_AF-A0A328VHU8-F1
#
_entry.id   AF-A0A328VHU8-F1
#
_cell.length_a   1.000
_cell.length_b   1.000
_cell.length_c   1.000
_cell.angle_alpha   90.00
_cell.angle_beta   90.00
_cell.angle_gamma   90.00
#
_symmetry.space_group_name_H-M   'P 1'
#
loop_
_entity.id
_entity.type
_entity.pdbx_description
1 polymer ?
#
loop_
_entity_poly.entity_id
_entity_poly.type
_entity_poly.pdbx_seq_one_letter_code
_entity_poly.pdbx_strand_id
1 'polypeptide(L)'
;MVTLNSPESASTFSEQIQSATDQALADQQAAACKGMLAALQEIESQLLHVEQLLRAVKGQLAEAQAAWQGELADLESRLHPFSEGGGAEHLHAVGPLARIADPQPGASTRGAAPPELAIIPLQTHPRYLPSAEAGTTTTLLPLYITCFGRFTVRRLHAEGPLIRLCRNSKGQAILRYLLAQPQQQASIDMLMADLWSDEERETSRHKLQIAVSALRASLNSEQVQPQPGGSYILYKEQTYLLNPVASFTTDVTEFRRLFATGSQANDSDVTAHCYEQACKLYTGPFLVEDLYAEWSFLQREELARLHHRMSTWLAEYALQRGEAEVALTWANLLLKLDRYDEEAYRKAMRAHSLSGRRNEVLRCYQQCCRTLGEELGIEPLPETRRLFEQLMGFHTSPSLPQQR
;
A
#
# COMPACT_ATOMS: atom_id res chain seq x y z
N MET A 1 57.58 -51.86 32.00
CA MET A 1 58.92 -51.26 31.86
C MET A 1 59.01 -50.83 30.40
N VAL A 2 58.86 -49.57 29.99
CA VAL A 2 59.37 -48.28 30.49
C VAL A 2 58.32 -47.22 30.05
N THR A 3 57.46 -46.67 30.94
CA THR A 3 57.57 -45.31 31.53
C THR A 3 58.11 -44.27 30.52
N LEU A 4 57.37 -43.29 29.99
CA LEU A 4 56.66 -42.19 30.66
C LEU A 4 55.69 -41.57 29.64
N ASN A 5 54.39 -41.57 29.94
CA ASN A 5 53.44 -40.67 29.31
C ASN A 5 53.61 -39.32 30.05
N SER A 6 54.46 -38.44 29.54
CA SER A 6 54.67 -37.12 30.15
C SER A 6 53.45 -36.24 29.90
N PRO A 7 52.78 -35.71 30.93
CA PRO A 7 51.62 -34.82 30.77
C PRO A 7 51.97 -33.47 30.10
N GLU A 8 53.26 -33.12 30.03
CA GLU A 8 53.75 -31.86 29.44
C GLU A 8 53.61 -31.79 27.91
N SER A 9 53.71 -32.92 27.19
CA SER A 9 53.61 -32.95 25.72
C SER A 9 52.15 -32.91 25.22
N ALA A 10 51.20 -33.41 26.01
CA ALA A 10 49.76 -33.27 25.73
C ALA A 10 49.27 -31.84 26.04
N SER A 11 49.79 -31.20 27.09
CA SER A 11 49.47 -29.82 27.46
C SER A 11 49.95 -28.83 26.39
N THR A 12 51.19 -28.98 25.91
CA THR A 12 51.76 -28.10 24.87
C THR A 12 51.07 -28.25 23.52
N PHE A 13 50.61 -29.45 23.15
CA PHE A 13 49.85 -29.65 21.92
C PHE A 13 48.42 -29.08 22.02
N SER A 14 47.78 -29.20 23.20
CA SER A 14 46.48 -28.58 23.46
C SER A 14 46.55 -27.05 23.48
N GLU A 15 47.61 -26.47 24.06
CA GLU A 15 47.85 -25.01 24.04
C GLU A 15 48.12 -24.48 22.63
N GLN A 16 48.84 -25.24 21.80
CA GLN A 16 49.09 -24.87 20.39
C GLN A 16 47.82 -24.91 19.55
N ILE A 17 46.94 -25.91 19.75
CA ILE A 17 45.65 -25.97 19.07
C ILE A 17 44.74 -24.83 19.52
N GLN A 18 44.67 -24.57 20.83
CA GLN A 18 43.84 -23.48 21.38
C GLN A 18 44.29 -22.10 20.88
N SER A 19 45.60 -21.86 20.86
CA SER A 19 46.19 -20.62 20.32
C SER A 19 45.90 -20.44 18.82
N ALA A 20 45.98 -21.52 18.03
CA ALA A 20 45.65 -21.48 16.60
C ALA A 20 44.15 -21.25 16.34
N THR A 21 43.26 -21.82 17.17
CA THR A 21 41.81 -21.59 17.06
C THR A 21 41.42 -20.18 17.49
N ASP A 22 42.06 -19.64 18.52
CA ASP A 22 41.81 -18.27 18.99
C ASP A 22 42.28 -17.23 17.96
N GLN A 23 43.42 -17.48 17.31
CA GLN A 23 43.91 -16.64 16.21
C GLN A 23 42.97 -16.69 14.98
N ALA A 24 42.50 -17.88 14.60
CA ALA A 24 41.55 -18.02 13.49
C ALA A 24 40.20 -17.35 13.77
N LEU A 25 39.72 -17.41 15.01
CA LEU A 25 38.50 -16.71 15.44
C LEU A 25 38.70 -15.18 15.41
N ALA A 26 39.86 -14.69 15.85
CA ALA A 26 40.20 -13.27 15.80
C ALA A 26 40.28 -12.75 14.36
N ASP A 27 40.89 -13.51 13.45
CA ASP A 27 40.98 -13.15 12.02
C ASP A 27 39.60 -13.16 11.35
N GLN A 28 38.73 -14.11 11.70
CA GLN A 28 37.35 -14.17 11.20
C GLN A 28 36.51 -13.00 11.72
N GLN A 29 36.65 -12.62 12.99
CA GLN A 29 35.99 -11.46 13.58
C GLN A 29 36.50 -10.14 12.95
N ALA A 30 37.80 -10.01 12.71
CA ALA A 30 38.38 -8.86 12.03
C ALA A 30 37.86 -8.70 10.59
N ALA A 31 37.73 -9.80 9.85
CA ALA A 31 37.14 -9.81 8.51
C ALA A 31 35.65 -9.40 8.52
N ALA A 32 34.87 -9.89 9.49
CA ALA A 32 33.47 -9.52 9.66
C ALA A 32 33.30 -8.02 10.01
N CYS A 33 34.12 -7.50 10.93
CA CYS A 33 34.12 -6.08 11.28
C CYS A 33 34.50 -5.20 10.08
N LYS A 34 35.46 -5.63 9.25
CA LYS A 34 35.85 -4.91 8.03
C LYS A 34 34.74 -4.90 6.98
N GLY A 35 34.00 -6.00 6.84
CA GLY A 35 32.80 -6.07 5.99
C GLY A 35 31.68 -5.15 6.46
N MET A 36 31.43 -5.09 7.77
CA MET A 36 30.45 -4.16 8.35
C MET A 36 30.85 -2.70 8.15
N LEU A 37 32.14 -2.36 8.30
CA LEU A 37 32.63 -1.00 8.08
C LEU A 37 32.44 -0.56 6.63
N ALA A 38 32.73 -1.43 5.66
CA ALA A 38 32.51 -1.14 4.24
C ALA A 38 31.01 -0.95 3.91
N ALA A 39 30.13 -1.77 4.50
CA ALA A 39 28.68 -1.62 4.34
C ALA A 39 28.16 -0.30 4.94
N LEU A 40 28.69 0.12 6.10
CA LEU A 40 28.34 1.41 6.71
C LEU A 40 28.81 2.60 5.87
N GLN A 41 30.02 2.53 5.29
CA GLN A 41 30.53 3.56 4.38
C GLN A 41 29.71 3.68 3.09
N GLU A 42 29.20 2.56 2.58
CA GLU A 42 28.29 2.55 1.42
C GLU A 42 26.91 3.13 1.75
N ILE A 43 26.39 2.88 2.95
CA ILE A 43 25.13 3.51 3.40
C ILE A 43 25.32 5.02 3.59
N GLU A 44 26.45 5.45 4.14
CA GLU A 44 26.77 6.87 4.33
C GLU A 44 26.91 7.61 2.98
N SER A 45 27.54 6.97 1.98
CA SER A 45 27.64 7.53 0.62
C SER A 45 26.27 7.66 -0.05
N GLN A 46 25.39 6.67 0.13
CA GLN A 46 24.02 6.69 -0.38
C GLN A 46 23.18 7.79 0.29
N LEU A 47 23.32 7.98 1.61
CA LEU A 47 22.64 9.05 2.34
C LEU A 47 23.09 10.43 1.87
N LEU A 48 24.39 10.64 1.67
CA LEU A 48 24.93 11.90 1.16
C LEU A 48 24.41 12.20 -0.26
N HIS A 49 24.28 11.17 -1.10
CA HIS A 49 23.71 11.32 -2.45
C HIS A 49 22.24 11.72 -2.41
N VAL A 50 21.44 11.12 -1.52
CA VAL A 50 20.03 11.48 -1.32
C VAL A 50 19.89 12.93 -0.83
N GLU A 51 20.75 13.39 0.09
CA GLU A 51 20.75 14.79 0.54
C GLU A 51 21.06 15.78 -0.60
N GLN A 52 22.00 15.44 -1.48
CA GLN A 52 22.33 16.27 -2.65
C GLN A 52 21.15 16.36 -3.62
N LEU A 53 20.46 15.24 -3.87
CA LEU A 53 19.26 15.21 -4.70
C LEU A 53 18.13 16.05 -4.08
N LEU A 54 17.91 15.95 -2.76
CA LEU A 54 16.92 16.78 -2.07
C LEU A 54 17.24 18.27 -2.16
N ARG A 55 18.51 18.69 -2.08
CA ARG A 55 18.91 20.09 -2.30
C ARG A 55 18.65 20.54 -3.73
N ALA A 56 18.96 19.71 -4.72
CA ALA A 56 18.72 20.03 -6.12
C ALA A 56 17.22 20.21 -6.42
N VAL A 57 16.37 19.30 -5.92
CA VAL A 57 14.91 19.38 -6.07
C VAL A 57 14.35 20.64 -5.38
N LYS A 58 14.85 20.99 -4.18
CA LYS A 58 14.47 22.24 -3.51
C LYS A 58 14.83 23.48 -4.33
N GLY A 59 15.99 23.48 -4.99
CA GLY A 59 16.41 24.56 -5.90
C GLY A 59 15.47 24.71 -7.10
N GLN A 60 15.16 23.60 -7.77
CA GLN A 60 14.23 23.59 -8.91
C GLN A 60 12.82 24.06 -8.53
N LEU A 61 12.34 23.68 -7.34
CA LEU A 61 11.05 24.13 -6.83
C LEU A 61 11.04 25.66 -6.60
N ALA A 62 12.14 26.21 -6.05
CA ALA A 62 12.27 27.65 -5.82
C ALA A 62 12.33 28.43 -7.15
N GLU A 63 13.04 27.92 -8.16
CA GLU A 63 13.08 28.52 -9.50
C GLU A 63 11.70 28.48 -10.19
N ALA A 64 11.01 27.34 -10.11
CA ALA A 64 9.65 27.21 -10.66
C ALA A 64 8.66 28.14 -9.94
N GLN A 65 8.76 28.27 -8.62
CA GLN A 65 7.92 29.18 -7.83
C GLN A 65 8.19 30.65 -8.19
N ALA A 66 9.45 31.04 -8.41
CA ALA A 66 9.80 32.38 -8.87
C ALA A 66 9.28 32.67 -10.30
N ALA A 67 9.36 31.68 -11.20
CA ALA A 67 8.82 31.82 -12.56
C ALA A 67 7.29 32.01 -12.55
N TRP A 68 6.56 31.20 -11.76
CA TRP A 68 5.12 31.33 -11.58
C TRP A 68 4.72 32.67 -10.96
N GLN A 69 5.47 33.16 -9.98
CA GLN A 69 5.22 34.49 -9.40
C GLN A 69 5.44 35.61 -10.42
N GLY A 70 6.42 35.47 -11.32
CA GLY A 70 6.66 36.40 -12.43
C GLY A 70 5.52 36.41 -13.45
N GLU A 71 5.05 35.24 -13.88
CA GLU A 71 3.89 35.12 -14.79
C GLU A 71 2.60 35.63 -14.17
N LEU A 72 2.39 35.39 -12.87
CA LEU A 72 1.24 35.91 -12.13
C LEU A 72 1.30 37.45 -12.06
N ALA A 73 2.46 38.04 -11.80
CA ALA A 73 2.64 39.49 -11.79
C ALA A 73 2.45 40.13 -13.19
N ASP A 74 2.88 39.46 -14.26
CA ASP A 74 2.61 39.90 -15.65
C ASP A 74 1.11 39.85 -15.97
N LEU A 75 0.43 38.76 -15.58
CA LEU A 75 -1.02 38.63 -15.73
C LEU A 75 -1.79 39.68 -14.92
N GLU A 76 -1.42 39.91 -13.66
CA GLU A 76 -2.00 40.94 -12.81
C GLU A 76 -1.78 42.34 -13.39
N SER A 77 -0.59 42.64 -13.93
CA SER A 77 -0.30 43.90 -14.63
C SER A 77 -1.16 44.08 -15.89
N ARG A 78 -1.37 43.02 -16.67
CA ARG A 78 -2.21 43.02 -17.87
C ARG A 78 -3.70 43.10 -17.57
N LEU A 79 -4.12 42.66 -16.38
CA LEU A 79 -5.50 42.70 -15.91
C LEU A 79 -5.82 43.96 -15.10
N HIS A 80 -4.82 44.70 -14.62
CA HIS A 80 -4.97 45.95 -13.89
C HIS A 80 -5.82 47.03 -14.59
N PRO A 81 -5.82 47.17 -15.94
CA PRO A 81 -6.71 48.09 -16.65
C PRO A 81 -8.20 47.67 -16.61
N PHE A 82 -8.49 46.42 -16.25
CA PHE A 82 -9.86 45.88 -16.20
C PHE A 82 -10.47 45.90 -14.79
N SER A 83 -9.68 46.09 -13.73
CA SER A 83 -10.15 46.14 -12.33
C SER A 83 -10.58 47.54 -11.88
N GLU A 84 -10.06 48.60 -12.51
CA GLU A 84 -10.47 49.99 -12.23
C GLU A 84 -11.44 50.50 -13.30
N GLY A 85 -12.67 49.97 -13.30
CA GLY A 85 -13.86 50.64 -13.84
C GLY A 85 -13.74 51.28 -15.23
N GLY A 86 -13.56 50.48 -16.29
CA GLY A 86 -13.57 50.98 -17.68
C GLY A 86 -13.85 49.92 -18.75
N GLY A 87 -14.49 48.81 -18.40
CA GLY A 87 -14.60 47.61 -19.25
C GLY A 87 -15.46 47.70 -20.52
N ALA A 88 -16.00 48.87 -20.87
CA ALA A 88 -16.90 49.01 -22.02
C ALA A 88 -16.25 49.64 -23.27
N GLU A 89 -15.09 50.31 -23.16
CA GLU A 89 -14.52 51.06 -24.31
C GLU A 89 -13.37 50.36 -25.04
N HIS A 90 -12.82 49.25 -24.53
CA HIS A 90 -11.66 48.58 -25.14
C HIS A 90 -11.98 47.35 -26.01
N LEU A 91 -13.26 47.07 -26.29
CA LEU A 91 -13.67 45.95 -27.15
C LEU A 91 -13.41 46.17 -28.66
N HIS A 92 -12.86 47.32 -29.08
CA HIS A 92 -12.62 47.62 -30.50
C HIS A 92 -11.21 47.32 -31.03
N ALA A 93 -10.31 46.75 -30.23
CA ALA A 93 -8.91 46.50 -30.64
C ALA A 93 -8.52 45.01 -30.80
N VAL A 94 -9.49 44.10 -30.93
CA VAL A 94 -9.21 42.71 -31.34
C VAL A 94 -9.69 42.52 -32.78
N GLY A 95 -8.73 42.37 -33.71
CA GLY A 95 -9.00 42.10 -35.13
C GLY A 95 -9.82 40.81 -35.32
N PRO A 96 -10.57 40.69 -36.43
CA PRO A 96 -11.61 39.70 -36.57
C PRO A 96 -11.05 38.27 -36.57
N LEU A 97 -11.55 37.45 -35.64
CA LEU A 97 -11.43 35.99 -35.68
C LEU A 97 -12.07 35.46 -36.97
N ALA A 98 -11.31 34.69 -37.74
CA ALA A 98 -11.78 34.06 -38.97
C ALA A 98 -12.98 33.15 -38.66
N ARG A 99 -14.14 33.49 -39.23
CA ARG A 99 -15.35 32.65 -39.20
C ARG A 99 -15.08 31.38 -40.01
N ILE A 100 -15.25 30.21 -39.39
CA ILE A 100 -15.42 28.94 -40.10
C ILE A 100 -16.72 29.08 -40.91
N ALA A 101 -16.59 29.08 -42.24
CA ALA A 101 -17.73 29.19 -43.16
C ALA A 101 -18.42 27.82 -43.31
N ASP A 102 -19.75 27.82 -43.29
CA ASP A 102 -20.58 26.66 -43.64
C ASP A 102 -20.37 26.25 -45.12
N PRO A 103 -20.38 24.95 -45.46
CA PRO A 103 -20.10 24.48 -46.80
C PRO A 103 -21.30 24.70 -47.74
N GLN A 104 -21.05 25.33 -48.88
CA GLN A 104 -22.02 25.43 -49.99
C GLN A 104 -21.99 24.13 -50.85
N PRO A 105 -23.15 23.61 -51.28
CA PRO A 105 -23.23 22.43 -52.13
C PRO A 105 -23.16 22.82 -53.62
N GLY A 106 -22.22 22.22 -54.37
CA GLY A 106 -22.24 22.32 -55.84
C GLY A 106 -20.87 22.18 -56.51
N ALA A 107 -20.59 20.97 -57.00
CA ALA A 107 -19.95 20.60 -58.29
C ALA A 107 -19.01 21.64 -58.98
N SER A 108 -17.84 21.31 -59.54
CA SER A 108 -17.34 20.06 -60.10
C SER A 108 -15.85 20.19 -60.49
N THR A 109 -15.06 19.14 -60.21
CA THR A 109 -13.98 18.55 -61.01
C THR A 109 -12.94 19.42 -61.75
N ARG A 110 -11.64 19.23 -61.41
CA ARG A 110 -10.69 18.38 -62.18
C ARG A 110 -9.26 18.52 -61.63
N GLY A 111 -8.63 17.38 -61.31
CA GLY A 111 -7.19 17.16 -61.53
C GLY A 111 -6.23 17.45 -60.37
N ALA A 112 -6.13 16.53 -59.41
CA ALA A 112 -4.86 16.06 -58.85
C ALA A 112 -5.12 14.78 -58.04
N ALA A 113 -4.37 13.72 -58.31
CA ALA A 113 -4.51 12.44 -57.61
C ALA A 113 -4.17 12.61 -56.12
N PRO A 114 -4.93 11.99 -55.19
CA PRO A 114 -4.52 11.94 -53.79
C PRO A 114 -3.30 11.01 -53.65
N PRO A 115 -2.33 11.30 -52.76
CA PRO A 115 -1.25 10.37 -52.49
C PRO A 115 -1.85 9.07 -51.92
N GLU A 116 -1.41 7.94 -52.47
CA GLU A 116 -1.73 6.60 -52.00
C GLU A 116 -1.52 6.51 -50.48
N LEU A 117 -2.59 6.17 -49.76
CA LEU A 117 -2.50 5.65 -48.42
C LEU A 117 -1.72 4.33 -48.49
N ALA A 118 -0.42 4.39 -48.20
CA ALA A 118 0.40 3.21 -48.05
C ALA A 118 -0.15 2.36 -46.89
N ILE A 119 -0.79 1.24 -47.25
CA ILE A 119 -1.11 0.16 -46.32
C ILE A 119 0.23 -0.44 -45.89
N ILE A 120 0.69 -0.10 -44.68
CA ILE A 120 1.89 -0.71 -44.09
C ILE A 120 1.50 -2.12 -43.62
N PRO A 121 2.16 -3.17 -44.11
CA PRO A 121 1.85 -4.55 -43.72
C PRO A 121 2.18 -4.78 -42.24
N LEU A 122 1.33 -5.59 -41.59
CA LEU A 122 1.45 -6.10 -40.21
C LEU A 122 2.71 -6.96 -40.02
N GLN A 123 3.91 -6.38 -40.10
CA GLN A 123 5.17 -7.04 -39.75
C GLN A 123 6.23 -6.04 -39.24
N THR A 124 5.93 -5.28 -38.18
CA THR A 124 6.96 -4.64 -37.35
C THR A 124 6.45 -4.49 -35.92
N HIS A 125 6.45 -5.59 -35.15
CA HIS A 125 6.54 -5.46 -33.70
C HIS A 125 7.84 -4.73 -33.38
N PRO A 126 7.83 -3.61 -32.64
CA PRO A 126 9.09 -3.04 -32.17
C PRO A 126 9.69 -4.02 -31.17
N ARG A 127 10.69 -4.78 -31.62
CA ARG A 127 11.70 -5.41 -30.77
C ARG A 127 12.28 -4.29 -29.93
N TYR A 128 11.90 -4.25 -28.66
CA TYR A 128 12.40 -3.31 -27.67
C TYR A 128 13.87 -3.67 -27.41
N LEU A 129 14.79 -2.98 -28.08
CA LEU A 129 16.19 -2.96 -27.72
C LEU A 129 16.44 -1.82 -26.73
N PRO A 130 17.26 -2.02 -25.70
CA PRO A 130 17.63 -0.96 -24.77
C PRO A 130 18.66 -0.07 -25.47
N SER A 131 18.32 1.19 -25.73
CA SER A 131 19.33 2.17 -26.12
C SER A 131 19.73 2.97 -24.88
N ALA A 132 20.98 2.79 -24.50
CA ALA A 132 21.67 3.64 -23.55
C ALA A 132 21.77 5.09 -24.09
N GLU A 133 21.90 6.03 -23.15
CA GLU A 133 22.31 7.43 -23.34
C GLU A 133 21.25 8.44 -23.82
N ALA A 134 20.45 8.95 -22.89
CA ALA A 134 20.04 10.36 -22.82
C ALA A 134 19.51 10.69 -21.42
N GLY A 135 20.20 11.60 -20.71
CA GLY A 135 19.88 12.08 -19.36
C GLY A 135 18.65 12.98 -19.29
N THR A 136 17.48 12.40 -19.57
CA THR A 136 16.17 13.01 -19.29
C THR A 136 15.49 12.16 -18.24
N THR A 137 15.36 12.68 -17.03
CA THR A 137 14.65 12.03 -15.94
C THR A 137 13.20 11.84 -16.36
N THR A 138 12.83 10.64 -16.78
CA THR A 138 11.46 10.27 -17.11
C THR A 138 10.63 10.32 -15.83
N THR A 139 9.98 11.45 -15.55
CA THR A 139 9.21 11.61 -14.31
C THR A 139 7.81 11.02 -14.51
N LEU A 140 7.67 9.74 -14.17
CA LEU A 140 6.35 9.12 -14.02
C LEU A 140 5.60 9.82 -12.89
N LEU A 141 4.36 10.27 -13.17
CA LEU A 141 3.52 10.84 -12.11
C LEU A 141 3.28 9.77 -11.03
N PRO A 142 3.44 10.11 -9.74
CA PRO A 142 3.14 9.18 -8.65
C PRO A 142 1.71 8.62 -8.75
N LEU A 143 1.52 7.37 -8.30
CA LEU A 143 0.20 6.76 -8.20
C LEU A 143 -0.17 6.53 -6.75
N TYR A 144 -1.43 6.81 -6.42
CA TYR A 144 -2.06 6.32 -5.21
C TYR A 144 -3.01 5.19 -5.57
N ILE A 145 -2.88 4.05 -4.90
CA ILE A 145 -3.69 2.88 -5.16
C ILE A 145 -4.44 2.49 -3.89
N THR A 146 -5.76 2.48 -3.98
CA THR A 146 -6.64 1.96 -2.92
C THR A 146 -6.82 0.47 -3.14
N CYS A 147 -6.41 -0.32 -2.16
CA CYS A 147 -6.49 -1.78 -2.13
C CYS A 147 -7.46 -2.31 -1.06
N PHE A 148 -7.83 -1.49 -0.07
CA PHE A 148 -8.88 -1.81 0.90
C PHE A 148 -10.25 -1.39 0.36
N GLY A 149 -11.19 -2.33 0.31
CA GLY A 149 -12.48 -2.08 -0.30
C GLY A 149 -12.37 -2.04 -1.82
N ARG A 150 -13.02 -1.07 -2.47
CA ARG A 150 -13.06 -1.01 -3.94
C ARG A 150 -11.71 -0.60 -4.50
N PHE A 151 -11.17 -1.41 -5.41
CA PHE A 151 -9.88 -1.14 -6.04
C PHE A 151 -9.94 0.10 -6.93
N THR A 152 -9.08 1.09 -6.65
CA THR A 152 -8.97 2.29 -7.47
C THR A 152 -7.53 2.75 -7.61
N VAL A 153 -7.23 3.41 -8.73
CA VAL A 153 -5.90 3.97 -9.03
C VAL A 153 -6.09 5.45 -9.34
N ARG A 154 -5.38 6.31 -8.62
CA ARG A 154 -5.42 7.76 -8.77
C ARG A 154 -4.02 8.31 -9.03
N ARG A 155 -3.93 9.45 -9.70
CA ARG A 155 -2.65 10.18 -9.85
C ARG A 155 -2.34 10.97 -8.60
N LEU A 156 -1.04 11.14 -8.32
CA LEU A 156 -0.46 11.98 -7.28
C LEU A 156 -0.75 11.52 -5.84
N HIS A 157 -2.01 11.45 -5.43
CA HIS A 157 -2.43 11.20 -4.04
C HIS A 157 -3.85 10.61 -3.96
N ALA A 158 -4.29 10.27 -2.75
CA ALA A 158 -5.59 9.63 -2.47
C ALA A 158 -6.80 10.42 -3.01
N GLU A 159 -6.73 11.75 -3.01
CA GLU A 159 -7.78 12.61 -3.58
C GLU A 159 -7.53 13.07 -5.03
N GLY A 160 -6.52 12.52 -5.71
CA GLY A 160 -6.12 12.96 -7.05
C GLY A 160 -7.01 12.36 -8.15
N PRO A 161 -6.82 12.75 -9.43
CA PRO A 161 -7.73 12.32 -10.49
C PRO A 161 -7.71 10.80 -10.67
N LEU A 162 -8.92 10.23 -10.82
CA LEU A 162 -9.12 8.79 -10.99
C LEU A 162 -8.70 8.35 -12.39
N ILE A 163 -7.82 7.34 -12.45
CA ILE A 163 -7.44 6.69 -13.70
C ILE A 163 -8.49 5.64 -14.03
N ARG A 164 -9.13 5.79 -15.20
CA ARG A 164 -10.03 4.78 -15.73
C ARG A 164 -9.21 3.61 -16.28
N LEU A 165 -9.06 2.57 -15.47
CA LEU A 165 -8.40 1.34 -15.89
C LEU A 165 -9.12 0.71 -17.10
N CYS A 166 -8.36 -0.08 -17.87
CA CYS A 166 -8.87 -0.78 -19.03
C CYS A 166 -10.09 -1.66 -18.69
N ARG A 167 -11.00 -1.87 -19.65
CA ARG A 167 -12.18 -2.75 -19.46
C ARG A 167 -11.81 -4.24 -19.33
N ASN A 168 -10.57 -4.62 -19.63
CA ASN A 168 -10.10 -5.99 -19.53
C ASN A 168 -9.91 -6.34 -18.04
N SER A 169 -10.77 -7.23 -17.52
CA SER A 169 -10.74 -7.66 -16.12
C SER A 169 -9.42 -8.35 -15.75
N LYS A 170 -8.85 -9.15 -16.66
CA LYS A 170 -7.54 -9.79 -16.44
C LYS A 170 -6.40 -8.77 -16.45
N GLY A 171 -6.52 -7.70 -17.24
CA GLY A 171 -5.61 -6.55 -17.17
C GLY A 171 -5.62 -5.92 -15.78
N GLN A 172 -6.80 -5.63 -15.23
CA GLN A 172 -6.91 -5.10 -13.86
C GLN A 172 -6.38 -6.10 -12.82
N ALA A 173 -6.68 -7.39 -12.98
CA ALA A 173 -6.20 -8.45 -12.09
C ALA A 173 -4.67 -8.57 -12.08
N ILE A 174 -3.99 -8.37 -13.22
CA ILE A 174 -2.51 -8.36 -13.25
C ILE A 174 -1.94 -7.25 -12.37
N LEU A 175 -2.52 -6.04 -12.39
CA LEU A 175 -2.05 -4.96 -11.52
C LEU A 175 -2.22 -5.34 -10.05
N ARG A 176 -3.38 -5.89 -9.68
CA ARG A 176 -3.68 -6.34 -8.31
C ARG A 176 -2.76 -7.49 -7.87
N TYR A 177 -2.52 -8.44 -8.78
CA TYR A 177 -1.58 -9.54 -8.57
C TYR A 177 -0.17 -9.01 -8.28
N LEU A 178 0.35 -8.11 -9.13
CA LEU A 178 1.67 -7.53 -8.92
C LEU A 178 1.73 -6.78 -7.57
N LEU A 179 0.71 -6.00 -7.20
CA LEU A 179 0.67 -5.32 -5.91
C LEU A 179 0.67 -6.27 -4.70
N ALA A 180 0.14 -7.48 -4.87
CA ALA A 180 0.11 -8.50 -3.82
C ALA A 180 1.43 -9.29 -3.71
N GLN A 181 2.24 -9.33 -4.77
CA GLN A 181 3.49 -10.09 -4.74
C GLN A 181 4.59 -9.39 -3.94
N PRO A 182 5.42 -10.16 -3.23
CA PRO A 182 6.73 -9.70 -2.78
C PRO A 182 7.49 -9.08 -3.97
N GLN A 183 8.12 -7.92 -3.78
CA GLN A 183 8.86 -7.16 -4.80
C GLN A 183 8.04 -6.67 -6.01
N GLN A 184 6.72 -6.75 -5.96
CA GLN A 184 5.83 -6.24 -7.01
C GLN A 184 6.11 -6.82 -8.42
N GLN A 185 6.49 -8.09 -8.47
CA GLN A 185 6.90 -8.78 -9.69
C GLN A 185 6.30 -10.18 -9.79
N ALA A 186 6.10 -10.67 -11.02
CA ALA A 186 5.56 -11.99 -11.29
C ALA A 186 6.07 -12.53 -12.63
N SER A 187 6.45 -13.81 -12.66
CA SER A 187 6.81 -14.47 -13.91
C SER A 187 5.58 -14.63 -14.81
N ILE A 188 5.81 -14.71 -16.12
CA ILE A 188 4.74 -15.02 -17.08
C ILE A 188 4.06 -16.35 -16.71
N ASP A 189 4.81 -17.34 -16.26
CA ASP A 189 4.28 -18.66 -15.93
C ASP A 189 3.34 -18.63 -14.73
N MET A 190 3.68 -17.86 -13.68
CA MET A 190 2.79 -17.65 -12.53
C MET A 190 1.51 -16.92 -12.94
N LEU A 191 1.64 -15.81 -13.68
CA LEU A 191 0.48 -15.05 -14.15
C LEU A 191 -0.43 -15.91 -15.04
N MET A 192 0.14 -16.75 -15.90
CA MET A 192 -0.65 -17.67 -16.74
C MET A 192 -1.37 -18.72 -15.90
N ALA A 193 -0.67 -19.36 -14.95
CA ALA A 193 -1.24 -20.40 -14.10
C ALA A 193 -2.39 -19.86 -13.23
N ASP A 194 -2.22 -18.69 -12.62
CA ASP A 194 -3.18 -18.15 -11.66
C ASP A 194 -4.35 -17.40 -12.32
N LEU A 195 -4.13 -16.78 -13.48
CA LEU A 195 -5.18 -16.00 -14.17
C LEU A 195 -5.87 -16.78 -15.30
N TRP A 196 -5.24 -17.82 -15.86
CA TRP A 196 -5.77 -18.64 -16.94
C TRP A 196 -5.47 -20.13 -16.71
N SER A 197 -5.89 -20.66 -15.56
CA SER A 197 -5.62 -22.04 -15.12
C SER A 197 -6.09 -23.13 -16.09
N ASP A 198 -7.16 -22.86 -16.84
CA ASP A 198 -7.87 -23.85 -17.64
C ASP A 198 -7.51 -23.77 -19.14
N GLU A 199 -6.52 -22.97 -19.50
CA GLU A 199 -6.17 -22.68 -20.89
C GLU A 199 -4.80 -23.21 -21.31
N GLU A 200 -4.67 -23.54 -22.59
CA GLU A 200 -3.39 -23.95 -23.17
C GLU A 200 -2.37 -22.79 -23.12
N ARG A 201 -1.12 -23.14 -22.84
CA ARG A 201 -0.02 -22.20 -22.58
C ARG A 201 0.14 -21.12 -23.65
N GLU A 202 0.04 -21.48 -24.93
CA GLU A 202 0.24 -20.52 -26.03
C GLU A 202 -0.90 -19.50 -26.12
N THR A 203 -2.14 -19.95 -25.87
CA THR A 203 -3.33 -19.09 -25.77
C THR A 203 -3.25 -18.17 -24.55
N SER A 204 -2.87 -18.69 -23.38
CA SER A 204 -2.69 -17.90 -22.16
C SER A 204 -1.63 -16.81 -22.34
N ARG A 205 -0.53 -17.13 -23.02
CA ARG A 205 0.54 -16.17 -23.31
C ARG A 205 0.06 -15.03 -24.21
N HIS A 206 -0.70 -15.34 -25.25
CA HIS A 206 -1.28 -14.32 -26.13
C HIS A 206 -2.26 -13.41 -25.38
N LYS A 207 -3.16 -13.99 -24.57
CA LYS A 207 -4.11 -13.24 -23.73
C LYS A 207 -3.42 -12.37 -22.69
N LEU A 208 -2.33 -12.86 -22.08
CA LEU A 208 -1.51 -12.08 -21.15
C LEU A 208 -0.93 -10.83 -21.83
N GLN A 209 -0.37 -10.97 -23.03
CA GLN A 209 0.17 -9.83 -23.77
C GLN A 209 -0.90 -8.77 -24.08
N ILE A 210 -2.09 -9.20 -24.49
CA ILE A 210 -3.23 -8.30 -24.73
C ILE A 210 -3.64 -7.59 -23.43
N ALA A 211 -3.76 -8.34 -22.32
CA ALA A 211 -4.16 -7.80 -21.03
C ALA A 211 -3.15 -6.75 -20.51
N VAL A 212 -1.85 -7.05 -20.60
CA VAL A 212 -0.79 -6.10 -20.21
C VAL A 212 -0.76 -4.88 -21.13
N SER A 213 -0.94 -5.06 -22.43
CA SER A 213 -0.99 -3.93 -23.37
C SER A 213 -2.15 -2.98 -23.04
N ALA A 214 -3.35 -3.51 -22.80
CA ALA A 214 -4.51 -2.72 -22.38
C ALA A 214 -4.29 -2.02 -21.05
N LEU A 215 -3.70 -2.71 -20.07
CA LEU A 215 -3.36 -2.14 -18.76
C LEU A 215 -2.36 -0.98 -18.91
N ARG A 216 -1.27 -1.18 -19.66
CA ARG A 216 -0.28 -0.13 -19.96
C ARG A 216 -0.93 1.08 -20.64
N ALA A 217 -1.80 0.87 -21.62
CA ALA A 217 -2.51 1.97 -22.28
C ALA A 217 -3.33 2.79 -21.28
N SER A 218 -4.03 2.13 -20.34
CA SER A 218 -4.82 2.82 -19.32
C SER A 218 -3.98 3.54 -18.27
N LEU A 219 -2.85 2.97 -17.84
CA LEU A 219 -1.98 3.60 -16.84
C LEU A 219 -1.17 4.76 -17.43
N ASN A 220 -0.94 4.81 -18.73
CA ASN A 220 -0.13 5.84 -19.39
C ASN A 220 -0.98 6.82 -20.24
N SER A 221 -2.32 6.79 -20.13
CA SER A 221 -3.25 7.51 -21.03
C SER A 221 -3.08 9.04 -21.07
N GLU A 222 -2.49 9.63 -20.04
CA GLU A 222 -2.30 11.08 -19.89
C GLU A 222 -0.84 11.51 -20.09
N GLN A 223 0.04 10.57 -20.45
CA GLN A 223 1.42 10.91 -20.78
C GLN A 223 1.47 11.53 -22.16
N VAL A 224 1.91 12.79 -22.22
CA VAL A 224 2.01 13.58 -23.44
C VAL A 224 2.97 12.95 -24.46
N GLN A 225 3.93 12.14 -24.01
CA GLN A 225 4.81 11.34 -24.88
C GLN A 225 5.19 10.01 -24.20
N PRO A 226 4.98 8.85 -24.84
CA PRO A 226 5.50 7.58 -24.36
C PRO A 226 7.02 7.57 -24.55
N GLN A 227 7.77 7.97 -23.52
CA GLN A 227 9.23 7.84 -23.53
C GLN A 227 9.63 6.36 -23.37
N PRO A 228 10.72 5.90 -24.02
CA PRO A 228 11.29 4.59 -23.74
C PRO A 228 11.65 4.49 -22.25
N GLY A 229 11.03 3.56 -21.52
CA GLY A 229 11.21 3.39 -20.07
C GLY A 229 10.15 4.06 -19.18
N GLY A 230 9.28 4.90 -19.74
CA GLY A 230 8.22 5.63 -19.03
C GLY A 230 6.94 4.85 -18.75
N SER A 231 6.99 3.52 -18.68
CA SER A 231 5.80 2.71 -18.37
C SER A 231 5.77 2.33 -16.90
N TYR A 232 4.60 2.37 -16.28
CA TYR A 232 4.39 1.85 -14.91
C TYR A 232 4.60 0.33 -14.79
N ILE A 233 4.57 -0.41 -15.91
CA ILE A 233 4.74 -1.87 -15.92
C ILE A 233 5.86 -2.24 -16.86
N LEU A 234 6.94 -2.78 -16.31
CA LEU A 234 8.11 -3.22 -17.05
C LEU A 234 8.03 -4.72 -17.35
N TYR A 235 8.83 -5.15 -18.31
CA TYR A 235 9.02 -6.55 -18.65
C TYR A 235 10.51 -6.83 -18.78
N LYS A 236 11.03 -7.75 -17.98
CA LYS A 236 12.44 -8.15 -17.96
C LYS A 236 12.51 -9.65 -17.69
N GLU A 237 13.30 -10.39 -18.47
CA GLU A 237 13.61 -11.81 -18.20
C GLU A 237 12.36 -12.67 -17.90
N GLN A 238 11.35 -12.63 -18.79
CA GLN A 238 10.07 -13.36 -18.62
C GLN A 238 9.27 -12.98 -17.36
N THR A 239 9.55 -11.81 -16.79
CA THR A 239 8.92 -11.31 -15.57
C THR A 239 8.30 -9.94 -15.83
N TYR A 240 7.06 -9.76 -15.39
CA TYR A 240 6.42 -8.46 -15.31
C TYR A 240 6.61 -7.88 -13.91
N LEU A 241 6.88 -6.58 -13.83
CA LEU A 241 7.05 -5.89 -12.55
C LEU A 241 6.51 -4.47 -12.63
N LEU A 242 6.09 -3.94 -11.48
CA LEU A 242 5.88 -2.51 -11.34
C LEU A 242 7.22 -1.78 -11.45
N ASN A 243 7.22 -0.65 -12.16
CA ASN A 243 8.44 0.10 -12.44
C ASN A 243 9.03 0.67 -11.14
N PRO A 244 10.23 0.24 -10.68
CA PRO A 244 10.79 0.70 -9.41
C PRO A 244 11.11 2.20 -9.38
N VAL A 245 11.24 2.85 -10.55
CA VAL A 245 11.47 4.30 -10.65
C VAL A 245 10.16 5.08 -10.49
N ALA A 246 9.01 4.45 -10.70
CA ALA A 246 7.71 5.07 -10.46
C ALA A 246 7.39 5.06 -8.96
N SER A 247 6.87 6.18 -8.46
CA SER A 247 6.38 6.26 -7.09
C SER A 247 4.98 5.64 -6.99
N PHE A 248 4.83 4.60 -6.18
CA PHE A 248 3.56 3.97 -5.85
C PHE A 248 3.32 4.06 -4.34
N THR A 249 2.24 4.74 -3.96
CA THR A 249 1.73 4.74 -2.59
C THR A 249 0.45 3.93 -2.56
N THR A 250 0.28 3.11 -1.54
CA THR A 250 -0.95 2.35 -1.30
C THR A 250 -1.49 2.60 0.09
N ASP A 251 -2.81 2.53 0.24
CA ASP A 251 -3.46 2.50 1.55
C ASP A 251 -2.93 1.37 2.44
N VAL A 252 -2.56 0.22 1.86
CA VAL A 252 -1.93 -0.91 2.56
C VAL A 252 -0.55 -0.57 3.11
N THR A 253 0.29 0.12 2.32
CA THR A 253 1.61 0.58 2.78
C THR A 253 1.48 1.62 3.90
N GLU A 254 0.51 2.52 3.81
CA GLU A 254 0.21 3.52 4.85
C GLU A 254 -0.32 2.85 6.13
N PHE A 255 -1.24 1.90 5.98
CA PHE A 255 -1.79 1.09 7.07
C PHE A 255 -0.69 0.34 7.83
N ARG A 256 0.20 -0.37 7.11
CA ARG A 256 1.34 -1.09 7.73
C ARG A 256 2.30 -0.13 8.42
N ARG A 257 2.58 1.03 7.81
CA ARG A 257 3.44 2.06 8.42
C ARG A 257 2.83 2.57 9.72
N LEU A 258 1.54 2.92 9.72
CA LEU A 258 0.83 3.40 10.92
C LEU A 258 0.79 2.34 12.03
N PHE A 259 0.54 1.06 11.68
CA PHE A 259 0.64 -0.04 12.63
C PHE A 259 2.04 -0.14 13.25
N ALA A 260 3.09 -0.08 12.44
CA ALA A 260 4.47 -0.15 12.92
C ALA A 260 4.83 1.05 13.82
N THR A 261 4.48 2.27 13.39
CA THR A 261 4.70 3.49 14.19
C THR A 261 3.97 3.43 15.52
N GLY A 262 2.69 3.01 15.54
CA GLY A 262 1.93 2.86 16.78
C GLY A 262 2.52 1.76 17.68
N SER A 263 2.93 0.63 17.11
CA SER A 263 3.52 -0.47 17.90
C SER A 263 4.87 -0.13 18.54
N GLN A 264 5.58 0.87 18.02
CA GLN A 264 6.88 1.32 18.54
C GLN A 264 6.77 2.57 19.42
N ALA A 265 5.58 3.16 19.52
CA ALA A 265 5.36 4.34 20.35
C ALA A 265 5.36 3.96 21.84
N ASN A 266 6.06 4.74 22.66
CA ASN A 266 6.02 4.60 24.12
C ASN A 266 4.77 5.24 24.73
N ASP A 267 4.18 6.20 24.02
CA ASP A 267 2.98 6.92 24.44
C ASP A 267 1.73 6.22 23.89
N SER A 268 0.80 5.91 24.80
CA SER A 268 -0.48 5.29 24.44
C SER A 268 -1.36 6.21 23.60
N ASP A 269 -1.29 7.53 23.79
CA ASP A 269 -2.09 8.48 23.02
C ASP A 269 -1.59 8.55 21.56
N VAL A 270 -0.26 8.47 21.35
CA VAL A 270 0.35 8.36 20.02
C VAL A 270 0.01 7.02 19.37
N THR A 271 0.04 5.93 20.14
CA THR A 271 -0.36 4.60 19.67
C THR A 271 -1.81 4.60 19.19
N ALA A 272 -2.71 5.16 20.01
CA ALA A 272 -4.13 5.30 19.69
C ALA A 272 -4.33 6.09 18.40
N HIS A 273 -3.70 7.25 18.29
CA HIS A 273 -3.79 8.07 17.08
C HIS A 273 -3.35 7.31 15.83
N CYS A 274 -2.21 6.61 15.88
CA CYS A 274 -1.72 5.83 14.74
C CYS A 274 -2.69 4.70 14.35
N TYR A 275 -3.19 3.95 15.34
CA TYR A 275 -4.11 2.83 15.11
C TYR A 275 -5.47 3.31 14.59
N GLU A 276 -5.99 4.44 15.07
CA GLU A 276 -7.23 5.03 14.56
C GLU A 276 -7.09 5.43 13.09
N GLN A 277 -5.98 6.08 12.71
CA GLN A 277 -5.72 6.45 11.33
C GLN A 277 -5.57 5.20 10.45
N ALA A 278 -4.91 4.15 10.93
CA ALA A 278 -4.79 2.90 10.19
C ALA A 278 -6.17 2.25 9.97
N CYS A 279 -7.01 2.17 11.01
CA CYS A 279 -8.34 1.59 10.90
C CYS A 279 -9.26 2.37 9.95
N LYS A 280 -9.09 3.70 9.82
CA LYS A 280 -9.81 4.52 8.83
C LYS A 280 -9.46 4.17 7.38
N LEU A 281 -8.23 3.72 7.12
CA LEU A 281 -7.81 3.27 5.79
C LEU A 281 -8.43 1.90 5.42
N TYR A 282 -8.70 1.06 6.42
CA TYR A 282 -9.28 -0.27 6.23
C TYR A 282 -10.80 -0.16 5.98
N THR A 283 -11.18 0.22 4.76
CA THR A 283 -12.60 0.38 4.39
C THR A 283 -13.29 -0.93 3.97
N GLY A 284 -12.52 -2.00 3.79
CA GLY A 284 -13.01 -3.34 3.43
C GLY A 284 -11.86 -4.32 3.19
N PRO A 285 -12.16 -5.58 2.84
CA PRO A 285 -11.14 -6.59 2.59
C PRO A 285 -10.13 -6.15 1.51
N PHE A 286 -8.89 -6.57 1.67
CA PHE A 286 -7.83 -6.37 0.68
C PHE A 286 -8.21 -7.04 -0.65
N LEU A 287 -8.20 -6.26 -1.74
CA LEU A 287 -8.53 -6.69 -3.10
C LEU A 287 -9.85 -7.46 -3.15
N VAL A 288 -10.96 -6.77 -2.85
CA VAL A 288 -12.31 -7.37 -2.79
C VAL A 288 -12.78 -7.94 -4.13
N GLU A 289 -12.18 -7.51 -5.25
CA GLU A 289 -12.47 -8.05 -6.57
C GLU A 289 -11.89 -9.46 -6.78
N ASP A 290 -10.93 -9.88 -5.95
CA ASP A 290 -10.22 -11.16 -6.07
C ASP A 290 -10.36 -12.00 -4.78
N LEU A 291 -11.55 -11.99 -4.15
CA LEU A 291 -11.80 -12.68 -2.86
C LEU A 291 -11.46 -14.17 -2.87
N TYR A 292 -11.63 -14.85 -4.00
CA TYR A 292 -11.39 -16.29 -4.12
C TYR A 292 -10.02 -16.62 -4.74
N ALA A 293 -9.16 -15.62 -4.91
CA ALA A 293 -7.86 -15.81 -5.51
C ALA A 293 -6.80 -16.18 -4.46
N GLU A 294 -6.26 -17.39 -4.56
CA GLU A 294 -5.27 -17.96 -3.64
C GLU A 294 -4.04 -17.05 -3.45
N TRP A 295 -3.56 -16.41 -4.52
CA TRP A 295 -2.39 -15.53 -4.48
C TRP A 295 -2.57 -14.30 -3.58
N SER A 296 -3.80 -13.92 -3.22
CA SER A 296 -4.11 -12.79 -2.35
C SER A 296 -4.46 -13.20 -0.91
N PHE A 297 -4.71 -14.49 -0.67
CA PHE A 297 -5.31 -14.99 0.56
C PHE A 297 -4.47 -14.68 1.80
N LEU A 298 -3.17 -15.05 1.77
CA LEU A 298 -2.28 -14.88 2.92
C LEU A 298 -2.13 -13.40 3.33
N GLN A 299 -1.99 -12.51 2.36
CA GLN A 299 -1.87 -11.08 2.64
C GLN A 299 -3.19 -10.50 3.16
N ARG A 300 -4.34 -10.92 2.60
CA ARG A 300 -5.65 -10.50 3.11
C ARG A 300 -5.86 -10.90 4.57
N GLU A 301 -5.53 -12.15 4.90
CA GLU A 301 -5.59 -12.68 6.26
C GLU A 301 -4.68 -11.89 7.23
N GLU A 302 -3.44 -11.63 6.83
CA GLU A 302 -2.51 -10.83 7.63
C GLU A 302 -3.06 -9.43 7.92
N LEU A 303 -3.55 -8.73 6.89
CA LEU A 303 -4.09 -7.38 7.03
C LEU A 303 -5.37 -7.35 7.87
N ALA A 304 -6.24 -8.35 7.73
CA ALA A 304 -7.43 -8.50 8.57
C ALA A 304 -7.06 -8.71 10.05
N ARG A 305 -6.05 -9.54 10.34
CA ARG A 305 -5.55 -9.75 11.71
C ARG A 305 -4.95 -8.49 12.31
N LEU A 306 -4.20 -7.71 11.53
CA LEU A 306 -3.67 -6.42 12.00
C LEU A 306 -4.80 -5.44 12.33
N HIS A 307 -5.83 -5.36 11.48
CA HIS A 307 -6.98 -4.50 11.71
C HIS A 307 -7.76 -4.91 12.98
N HIS A 308 -7.99 -6.22 13.16
CA HIS A 308 -8.61 -6.77 14.37
C HIS A 308 -7.77 -6.45 15.62
N ARG A 309 -6.45 -6.64 15.56
CA ARG A 309 -5.54 -6.34 16.68
C ARG A 309 -5.58 -4.87 17.08
N MET A 310 -5.52 -3.95 16.12
CA MET A 310 -5.60 -2.51 16.38
C MET A 310 -6.95 -2.12 16.98
N SER A 311 -8.04 -2.65 16.42
CA SER A 311 -9.41 -2.39 16.92
C SER A 311 -9.61 -2.91 18.36
N THR A 312 -9.06 -4.09 18.67
CA THR A 312 -9.04 -4.67 20.01
C THR A 312 -8.29 -3.80 21.00
N TRP A 313 -7.11 -3.31 20.60
CA TRP A 313 -6.31 -2.41 21.41
C TRP A 313 -7.03 -1.07 21.66
N LEU A 314 -7.62 -0.47 20.62
CA LEU A 314 -8.37 0.79 20.72
C LEU A 314 -9.60 0.67 21.61
N ALA A 315 -10.32 -0.45 21.54
CA ALA A 315 -11.43 -0.72 22.45
C ALA A 315 -10.97 -0.77 23.91
N GLU A 316 -9.85 -1.45 24.20
CA GLU A 316 -9.30 -1.53 25.56
C GLU A 316 -8.78 -0.18 26.05
N TYR A 317 -8.08 0.56 25.19
CA TYR A 317 -7.58 1.90 25.50
C TYR A 317 -8.73 2.87 25.85
N ALA A 318 -9.82 2.86 25.07
CA ALA A 318 -11.01 3.66 25.36
C ALA A 318 -11.69 3.25 26.69
N LEU A 319 -11.75 1.95 27.00
CA LEU A 319 -12.25 1.46 28.29
C LEU A 319 -11.43 2.00 29.47
N GLN A 320 -10.10 1.99 29.36
CA GLN A 320 -9.20 2.48 30.41
C GLN A 320 -9.36 3.98 30.68
N ARG A 321 -9.76 4.75 29.65
CA ARG A 321 -10.04 6.18 29.75
C ARG A 321 -11.47 6.50 30.20
N GLY A 322 -12.33 5.49 30.36
CA GLY A 322 -13.74 5.68 30.70
C GLY A 322 -14.60 6.17 29.51
N GLU A 323 -14.06 6.11 28.29
CA GLU A 323 -14.72 6.57 27.06
C GLU A 323 -15.67 5.49 26.52
N ALA A 324 -16.77 5.25 27.24
CA ALA A 324 -17.66 4.11 27.00
C ALA A 324 -18.22 4.03 25.57
N GLU A 325 -18.64 5.15 24.97
CA GLU A 325 -19.19 5.14 23.59
C GLU A 325 -18.12 4.83 22.53
N VAL A 326 -16.89 5.30 22.74
CA VAL A 326 -15.75 5.00 21.86
C VAL A 326 -15.40 3.51 21.96
N ALA A 327 -15.34 2.97 23.17
CA ALA A 327 -15.13 1.54 23.39
C ALA A 327 -16.21 0.67 22.74
N LEU A 328 -17.49 1.06 22.82
CA LEU A 328 -18.59 0.38 22.14
C LEU A 328 -18.45 0.43 20.62
N THR A 329 -18.00 1.56 20.07
CA THR A 329 -17.80 1.69 18.62
C THR A 329 -16.80 0.65 18.12
N TRP A 330 -15.66 0.51 18.80
CA TRP A 330 -14.63 -0.48 18.46
C TRP A 330 -15.08 -1.92 18.74
N ALA A 331 -15.74 -2.19 19.88
CA ALA A 331 -16.25 -3.52 20.19
C ALA A 331 -17.31 -3.99 19.17
N ASN A 332 -18.21 -3.10 18.74
CA ASN A 332 -19.20 -3.42 17.71
C ASN A 332 -18.55 -3.61 16.33
N LEU A 333 -17.45 -2.91 16.02
CA LEU A 333 -16.68 -3.16 14.81
C LEU A 333 -16.09 -4.58 14.83
N LEU A 334 -15.49 -4.99 15.96
CA LEU A 334 -14.97 -6.35 16.13
C LEU A 334 -16.06 -7.41 15.97
N LEU A 335 -17.24 -7.22 16.57
CA LEU A 335 -18.37 -8.14 16.43
C LEU A 335 -18.95 -8.21 15.00
N LYS A 336 -18.77 -7.16 14.21
CA LYS A 336 -19.12 -7.18 12.77
C LYS A 336 -18.08 -7.96 11.94
N LEU A 337 -16.82 -7.93 12.35
CA LEU A 337 -15.74 -8.68 11.71
C LEU A 337 -15.82 -10.17 12.07
N ASP A 338 -16.03 -10.47 13.35
CA ASP A 338 -16.20 -11.82 13.86
C ASP A 338 -17.28 -11.83 14.96
N ARG A 339 -18.44 -12.41 14.63
CA ARG A 339 -19.58 -12.53 15.56
C ARG A 339 -19.33 -13.52 16.70
N TYR A 340 -18.27 -14.32 16.62
CA TYR A 340 -17.88 -15.31 17.64
C TYR A 340 -16.80 -14.79 18.60
N ASP A 341 -16.33 -13.56 18.41
CA ASP A 341 -15.30 -12.95 19.25
C ASP A 341 -15.85 -12.63 20.66
N GLU A 342 -15.63 -13.57 21.59
CA GLU A 342 -16.00 -13.40 22.99
C GLU A 342 -15.25 -12.24 23.68
N GLU A 343 -14.04 -11.91 23.24
CA GLU A 343 -13.32 -10.75 23.80
C GLU A 343 -14.03 -9.45 23.43
N ALA A 344 -14.51 -9.33 22.19
CA ALA A 344 -15.31 -8.19 21.75
C ALA A 344 -16.61 -8.05 22.56
N TYR A 345 -17.32 -9.16 22.82
CA TYR A 345 -18.49 -9.15 23.73
C TYR A 345 -18.12 -8.68 25.14
N ARG A 346 -17.00 -9.15 25.70
CA ARG A 346 -16.52 -8.70 27.02
C ARG A 346 -16.22 -7.20 27.04
N LYS A 347 -15.61 -6.65 25.98
CA LYS A 347 -15.37 -5.21 25.88
C LYS A 347 -16.67 -4.41 25.76
N ALA A 348 -17.64 -4.89 24.99
CA ALA A 348 -18.96 -4.28 24.88
C ALA A 348 -19.71 -4.28 26.23
N MET A 349 -19.69 -5.40 26.97
CA MET A 349 -20.27 -5.48 28.31
C MET A 349 -19.63 -4.49 29.29
N ARG A 350 -18.29 -4.40 29.31
CA ARG A 350 -17.57 -3.42 30.14
C ARG A 350 -17.99 -1.98 29.79
N ALA A 351 -18.06 -1.66 28.49
CA ALA A 351 -18.43 -0.34 28.03
C ALA A 351 -19.89 0.02 28.40
N HIS A 352 -20.83 -0.90 28.24
CA HIS A 352 -22.21 -0.69 28.71
C HIS A 352 -22.29 -0.48 30.22
N SER A 353 -21.50 -1.23 31.00
CA SER A 353 -21.43 -1.06 32.46
C SER A 353 -20.86 0.30 32.86
N LEU A 354 -19.83 0.82 32.17
CA LEU A 354 -19.27 2.15 32.43
C LEU A 354 -20.32 3.26 32.27
N SER A 355 -21.29 3.09 31.36
CA SER A 355 -22.41 4.02 31.20
C SER A 355 -23.64 3.71 32.07
N GLY A 356 -23.54 2.77 33.01
CA GLY A 356 -24.66 2.36 33.87
C GLY A 356 -25.79 1.61 33.15
N ARG A 357 -25.57 1.14 31.92
CA ARG A 357 -26.58 0.48 31.07
C ARG A 357 -26.68 -1.01 31.36
N ARG A 358 -27.12 -1.37 32.57
CA ARG A 358 -27.21 -2.77 33.04
C ARG A 358 -28.05 -3.69 32.13
N ASN A 359 -29.16 -3.18 31.57
CA ASN A 359 -29.98 -3.94 30.63
C ASN A 359 -29.22 -4.28 29.34
N GLU A 360 -28.32 -3.40 28.87
CA GLU A 360 -27.50 -3.68 27.69
C GLU A 360 -26.43 -4.74 27.97
N VAL A 361 -25.86 -4.76 29.18
CA VAL A 361 -24.96 -5.84 29.59
C VAL A 361 -25.65 -7.20 29.49
N LEU A 362 -26.89 -7.29 29.99
CA LEU A 362 -27.70 -8.51 29.89
C LEU A 362 -27.99 -8.90 28.44
N ARG A 363 -28.41 -7.94 27.61
CA ARG A 363 -28.67 -8.19 26.18
C ARG A 363 -27.42 -8.67 25.44
N CYS A 364 -26.28 -8.02 25.70
CA CYS A 364 -24.99 -8.38 25.11
C CYS A 364 -24.57 -9.81 25.46
N TYR A 365 -24.69 -10.19 26.74
CA TYR A 365 -24.39 -11.57 27.17
C TYR A 365 -25.34 -12.60 26.57
N GLN A 366 -26.64 -12.32 26.55
CA GLN A 366 -27.63 -13.20 25.92
C GLN A 366 -27.38 -13.38 24.42
N GLN A 367 -26.96 -12.31 23.73
CA GLN A 367 -26.58 -12.39 22.33
C GLN A 367 -25.34 -13.26 22.12
N CYS A 368 -24.34 -13.15 23.00
CA CYS A 368 -23.15 -14.02 22.99
C CYS A 368 -23.54 -15.50 23.17
N CYS A 369 -24.31 -15.83 24.22
CA CYS A 369 -24.80 -17.19 24.47
C CYS A 369 -25.56 -17.76 23.27
N ARG A 370 -26.44 -16.95 22.67
CA ARG A 370 -27.23 -17.36 21.51
C ARG A 370 -26.35 -17.64 20.30
N THR A 371 -25.46 -16.71 19.97
CA THR A 371 -24.59 -16.82 18.79
C THR A 371 -23.68 -18.05 18.89
N LEU A 372 -23.08 -18.29 20.06
CA LEU A 372 -22.21 -19.45 20.28
C LEU A 372 -23.00 -20.76 20.35
N GLY A 373 -24.16 -20.75 21.03
CA GLY A 373 -24.99 -21.94 21.20
C GLY A 373 -25.67 -22.40 19.90
N GLU A 374 -26.25 -21.47 19.13
CA GLU A 374 -26.98 -21.80 17.90
C GLU A 374 -26.05 -22.18 16.74
N GLU A 375 -24.91 -21.51 16.58
CA GLU A 375 -24.05 -21.67 15.40
C GLU A 375 -22.88 -22.62 15.63
N LEU A 376 -22.37 -22.71 16.87
CA LEU A 376 -21.20 -23.53 17.22
C LEU A 376 -21.52 -24.66 18.20
N GLY A 377 -22.69 -24.65 18.84
CA GLY A 377 -23.07 -25.65 19.84
C GLY A 377 -22.22 -25.60 21.11
N ILE A 378 -21.59 -24.45 21.41
CA ILE A 378 -20.72 -24.26 22.57
C ILE A 378 -21.29 -23.22 23.54
N GLU A 379 -20.92 -23.36 24.81
CA GLU A 379 -21.22 -22.34 25.81
C GLU A 379 -20.13 -21.26 25.84
N PRO A 380 -20.44 -20.03 26.32
CA PRO A 380 -19.43 -18.99 26.52
C PRO A 380 -18.29 -19.44 27.43
N LEU A 381 -17.10 -18.90 27.18
CA LEU A 381 -15.92 -19.14 27.99
C LEU A 381 -16.13 -18.71 29.46
N PRO A 382 -15.45 -19.36 30.43
CA PRO A 382 -15.58 -19.02 31.85
C PRO A 382 -15.31 -17.55 32.17
N GLU A 383 -14.38 -16.91 31.47
CA GLU A 383 -14.04 -15.49 31.60
C GLU A 383 -15.23 -14.59 31.25
N THR A 384 -16.02 -14.97 30.23
CA THR A 384 -17.19 -14.23 29.78
C THR A 384 -18.32 -14.32 30.80
N ARG A 385 -18.57 -15.51 31.35
CA ARG A 385 -19.58 -15.72 32.40
C ARG A 385 -19.23 -14.97 33.69
N ARG A 386 -17.98 -15.09 34.15
CA ARG A 386 -17.49 -14.40 35.35
C ARG A 386 -17.61 -12.88 35.23
N LEU A 387 -17.26 -12.32 34.06
CA LEU A 387 -17.43 -10.89 33.82
C LEU A 387 -18.91 -10.50 33.93
N PHE A 388 -19.81 -11.23 33.26
CA PHE A 388 -21.24 -10.96 33.33
C PHE A 388 -21.76 -11.00 34.78
N GLU A 389 -21.37 -12.02 35.55
CA GLU A 389 -21.75 -12.16 36.96
C GLU A 389 -21.27 -10.98 37.81
N GLN A 390 -20.02 -10.57 37.62
CA GLN A 390 -19.43 -9.40 38.28
C GLN A 390 -20.19 -8.11 37.97
N LEU A 391 -20.49 -7.86 36.69
CA LEU A 391 -21.18 -6.63 36.25
C LEU A 391 -22.65 -6.61 36.70
N MET A 392 -23.27 -7.77 36.86
CA MET A 392 -24.62 -7.89 37.42
C MET A 392 -24.64 -7.91 38.95
N GLY A 393 -23.49 -7.88 39.62
CA GLY A 393 -23.42 -7.92 41.08
C GLY A 393 -23.86 -9.28 41.66
N PHE A 394 -23.78 -10.35 40.87
CA PHE A 394 -23.86 -11.72 41.37
C PHE A 394 -22.52 -12.08 42.01
N HIS A 395 -22.16 -11.38 43.09
CA HIS A 395 -20.98 -11.76 43.87
C HIS A 395 -21.30 -13.06 44.59
N THR A 396 -20.59 -14.13 44.26
CA THR A 396 -20.45 -15.26 45.19
C THR A 396 -19.66 -14.71 46.38
N SER A 397 -20.35 -14.23 47.41
CA SER A 397 -19.68 -13.94 48.68
C SER A 397 -18.90 -15.18 49.09
N PRO A 398 -17.60 -15.09 49.42
CA PRO A 398 -16.92 -16.23 50.04
C PRO A 398 -17.73 -16.55 51.30
N SER A 399 -18.33 -17.73 51.32
CA SER A 399 -19.06 -18.24 52.48
C SER A 399 -18.15 -18.07 53.69
N LEU A 400 -18.54 -17.18 54.62
CA LEU A 400 -17.90 -17.07 55.92
C LEU A 400 -17.80 -18.50 56.50
N PRO A 401 -16.61 -18.94 56.95
CA PRO A 401 -16.52 -20.23 57.61
C PRO A 401 -17.45 -20.19 58.83
N GLN A 402 -18.47 -21.05 58.83
CA GLN A 402 -19.22 -21.38 60.03
C GLN A 402 -18.23 -21.99 61.03
N GLN A 403 -17.68 -21.16 61.91
CA GLN A 403 -17.04 -21.65 63.12
C GLN A 403 -18.13 -21.85 64.18
N ARG A 404 -18.09 -23.07 64.70
CA ARG A 404 -19.03 -23.78 65.58
C ARG A 404 -19.27 -23.11 66.91
#